data_AF-A0A7K2DAG8-F1
#
_entry.id   AF-A0A7K2DAG8-F1
#
_cell.length_a   1.000
_cell.length_b   1.000
_cell.length_c   1.000
_cell.angle_alpha   90.00
_cell.angle_beta   90.00
_cell.angle_gamma   90.00
#
_symmetry.space_group_name_H-M   'P 1'
#
loop_
_entity.id
_entity.type
_entity.pdbx_description
1 polymer ?
#
loop_
_entity_poly.entity_id
_entity_poly.type
_entity_poly.pdbx_seq_one_letter_code
_entity_poly.pdbx_strand_id
1 'polypeptide(L)'
;REEREVKLRILGVLLSDEIPDPRDIVIICLADACGILPQLLPKRELSGVRDRVEQVRKLDLIGQAMAQAIHDIELWLAASRIEGRMF
;
A
#
# COMPACT_ATOMS: atom_id res chain seq x y z
N ARG A 1 3.13 20.67 -3.08
CA ARG A 1 3.96 20.75 -1.86
C ARG A 1 3.61 19.61 -0.91
N GLU A 2 2.32 19.47 -0.56
CA GLU A 2 1.77 18.36 0.22
C GLU A 2 2.15 16.96 -0.31
N GLU A 3 1.96 16.68 -1.61
CA GLU A 3 2.31 15.37 -2.20
C GLU A 3 3.78 14.99 -2.01
N ARG A 4 4.67 15.98 -2.12
CA ARG A 4 6.11 15.77 -1.93
C ARG A 4 6.43 15.48 -0.46
N GLU A 5 5.75 16.13 0.47
CA GLU A 5 5.91 15.88 1.90
C GLU A 5 5.42 14.48 2.27
N VAL A 6 4.24 14.08 1.78
CA VAL A 6 3.71 12.72 1.95
C VAL A 6 4.68 11.69 1.41
N LYS A 7 5.20 11.90 0.19
CA LYS A 7 6.20 10.99 -0.40
C LYS A 7 7.45 10.88 0.48
N LEU A 8 7.97 11.98 1.00
CA LEU A 8 9.16 11.96 1.86
C LEU A 8 8.89 11.26 3.20
N ARG A 9 7.71 11.43 3.80
CA ARG A 9 7.33 10.68 5.02
C ARG A 9 7.25 9.18 4.77
N ILE A 10 6.58 8.76 3.70
CA ILE A 10 6.51 7.34 3.31
C ILE A 10 7.92 6.77 3.15
N LEU A 11 8.78 7.45 2.39
CA LEU A 11 10.16 7.00 2.18
C LEU A 11 10.97 6.96 3.47
N GLY A 12 10.80 7.96 4.35
CA GLY A 12 11.47 8.02 5.65
C GLY A 12 11.13 6.81 6.51
N VAL A 13 9.85 6.45 6.60
CA VAL A 13 9.40 5.27 7.36
C VAL A 13 9.89 3.94 6.75
N LEU A 14 9.88 3.84 5.41
CA LEU A 14 10.27 2.61 4.72
C LEU A 14 11.79 2.37 4.69
N LEU A 15 12.58 3.43 4.82
CA LEU A 15 14.05 3.39 4.79
C LEU A 15 14.69 3.55 6.19
N SER A 16 13.86 3.59 7.24
CA SER A 16 14.26 3.73 8.63
C SER A 16 13.67 2.62 9.50
N ASP A 17 14.38 2.29 10.58
CA ASP A 17 13.92 1.36 11.61
C ASP A 17 13.13 2.06 12.74
N GLU A 18 12.94 3.38 12.66
CA GLU A 18 12.15 4.15 13.63
C GLU A 18 10.69 3.67 13.68
N ILE A 19 10.07 3.71 14.86
CA ILE A 19 8.65 3.37 15.00
C ILE A 19 7.82 4.48 14.33
N PRO A 20 7.03 4.16 13.29
CA PRO A 20 6.25 5.18 12.57
C PRO A 20 5.07 5.70 13.39
N ASP A 21 4.68 6.95 13.12
CA ASP A 21 3.46 7.52 13.65
C ASP A 21 2.21 6.81 13.10
N PRO A 22 1.14 6.64 13.89
CA PRO A 22 -0.11 6.01 13.43
C PRO A 22 -0.66 6.58 12.11
N ARG A 23 -0.50 7.89 11.86
CA ARG A 23 -0.95 8.51 10.61
C ARG A 23 -0.15 8.01 9.40
N ASP A 24 1.16 7.88 9.55
CA ASP A 24 2.03 7.43 8.46
C ASP A 24 1.82 5.93 8.20
N ILE A 25 1.55 5.14 9.25
CA ILE A 25 1.14 3.72 9.12
C ILE A 25 -0.07 3.58 8.19
N VAL A 26 -1.15 4.32 8.46
CA VAL A 26 -2.38 4.27 7.67
C VAL A 26 -2.14 4.69 6.22
N ILE A 27 -1.38 5.76 6.00
CA ILE A 27 -1.07 6.25 4.66
C ILE A 27 -0.27 5.21 3.86
N ILE A 28 0.70 4.55 4.49
CA ILE A 28 1.52 3.51 3.85
C ILE A 28 0.65 2.30 3.51
N CYS A 29 -0.20 1.84 4.43
CA CYS A 29 -1.07 0.68 4.19
C CYS A 29 -2.07 0.95 3.06
N LEU A 30 -2.65 2.16 2.99
CA LEU A 30 -3.51 2.58 1.88
C LEU A 30 -2.74 2.65 0.56
N ALA A 31 -1.52 3.22 0.57
CA ALA A 31 -0.69 3.31 -0.62
C ALA A 31 -0.28 1.93 -1.16
N ASP A 32 -0.04 0.97 -0.27
CA ASP A 32 0.26 -0.42 -0.64
C ASP A 32 -0.98 -1.12 -1.23
N ALA A 33 -2.11 -1.07 -0.52
CA ALA A 33 -3.36 -1.67 -0.95
C ALA A 33 -3.85 -1.15 -2.32
N CYS A 34 -3.62 0.13 -2.60
CA CYS A 34 -3.97 0.75 -3.88
C CYS A 34 -2.91 0.56 -4.98
N GLY A 35 -1.81 -0.16 -4.73
CA GLY A 35 -0.73 -0.37 -5.71
C GLY A 35 0.03 0.92 -6.07
N ILE A 36 0.11 1.89 -5.16
CA ILE A 36 0.78 3.18 -5.36
C ILE A 36 2.27 3.07 -4.99
N LEU A 37 2.66 2.21 -4.04
CA LEU A 37 4.07 2.06 -3.64
C LEU A 37 5.03 1.81 -4.82
N PRO A 38 4.70 0.96 -5.83
CA PRO A 38 5.55 0.77 -7.01
C PRO A 38 5.77 2.01 -7.88
N GLN A 39 4.96 3.06 -7.70
CA GLN A 39 5.10 4.35 -8.38
C GLN A 39 5.98 5.32 -7.59
N LEU A 40 6.15 5.09 -6.28
CA LEU A 40 6.95 5.94 -5.39
C LEU A 40 8.43 5.55 -5.38
N LEU A 41 8.73 4.26 -5.58
CA LEU A 41 10.06 3.65 -5.51
C LEU A 41 10.38 2.87 -6.80
N PRO A 42 11.64 2.91 -7.29
CA PRO A 42 12.06 2.04 -8.38
C PRO A 42 12.04 0.56 -7.93
N LYS A 43 11.78 -0.36 -8.86
CA LYS A 43 11.60 -1.81 -8.58
C LYS A 43 12.69 -2.44 -7.69
N ARG A 44 13.94 -2.02 -7.86
CA ARG A 44 15.07 -2.51 -7.04
C ARG A 44 14.92 -2.16 -5.55
N GLU A 45 14.43 -0.96 -5.25
CA GLU A 45 14.29 -0.45 -3.88
C GLU A 45 13.04 -1.03 -3.22
N LEU A 46 11.97 -1.27 -3.99
CA LEU A 46 10.78 -1.99 -3.50
C LEU A 46 11.11 -3.35 -2.89
N SER A 47 12.03 -4.09 -3.52
CA SER A 47 12.44 -5.40 -3.00
C SER A 47 13.13 -5.30 -1.64
N GLY A 48 13.89 -4.24 -1.40
CA GLY A 48 14.60 -4.00 -0.14
C GLY A 48 13.70 -3.49 0.99
N VAL A 49 12.59 -2.83 0.68
CA VAL A 49 11.65 -2.32 1.69
C VAL A 49 10.46 -3.24 1.95
N ARG A 50 10.35 -4.37 1.23
CA ARG A 50 9.18 -5.26 1.31
C ARG A 50 8.95 -5.79 2.73
N ASP A 51 10.01 -6.23 3.40
CA ASP A 51 9.92 -6.71 4.79
C ASP A 51 9.44 -5.60 5.74
N ARG A 52 9.84 -4.35 5.47
CA ARG A 52 9.42 -3.19 6.24
C ARG A 52 7.95 -2.84 5.99
N VAL A 53 7.48 -2.91 4.76
CA VAL A 53 6.05 -2.76 4.43
C VAL A 53 5.20 -3.80 5.16
N GLU A 54 5.65 -5.06 5.21
CA GLU A 54 4.97 -6.12 5.95
C GLU A 54 4.91 -5.85 7.46
N GLN A 55 5.98 -5.28 8.04
CA GLN A 55 5.98 -4.86 9.44
C GLN A 55 4.96 -3.74 9.69
N VAL A 56 4.94 -2.71 8.84
CA VAL A 56 4.00 -1.59 8.95
C VAL A 56 2.55 -2.09 8.83
N ARG A 57 2.26 -3.01 7.90
CA ARG A 57 0.93 -3.58 7.72
C ARG A 57 0.43 -4.29 8.98
N LYS A 58 1.31 -4.96 9.72
CA LYS A 58 0.95 -5.65 10.99
C LYS A 58 0.53 -4.68 12.10
N LEU A 59 0.92 -3.42 12.02
CA LEU A 59 0.54 -2.39 12.98
C LEU A 59 -0.84 -1.77 12.69
N ASP A 60 -1.39 -2.00 11.50
CA ASP A 60 -2.65 -1.39 11.05
C ASP A 60 -3.82 -2.39 10.99
N LEU A 61 -4.59 -2.49 12.06
CA LEU A 61 -5.79 -3.36 12.09
C LEU A 61 -6.92 -2.84 11.20
N ILE A 62 -7.08 -1.51 11.09
CA ILE A 62 -8.14 -0.90 10.27
C ILE A 62 -7.73 -0.99 8.80
N GLY A 63 -6.48 -0.68 8.48
CA GLY A 63 -5.92 -0.82 7.14
C GLY A 63 -5.95 -2.25 6.63
N GLN A 64 -5.75 -3.27 7.48
CA GLN A 64 -5.93 -4.67 7.09
C GLN A 64 -7.38 -4.97 6.67
N ALA A 65 -8.37 -4.53 7.44
CA ALA A 65 -9.78 -4.72 7.10
C ALA A 65 -10.16 -3.97 5.80
N MET A 66 -9.65 -2.75 5.63
CA MET A 66 -9.84 -1.96 4.41
C MET A 66 -9.17 -2.59 3.19
N ALA A 67 -7.92 -3.05 3.32
CA ALA A 67 -7.17 -3.69 2.23
C ALA A 67 -7.88 -4.96 1.76
N GLN A 68 -8.42 -5.75 2.68
CA GLN A 68 -9.24 -6.91 2.33
C GLN A 68 -10.49 -6.50 1.53
N ALA A 69 -11.21 -5.45 1.97
CA ALA A 69 -12.38 -4.97 1.24
C ALA A 69 -12.04 -4.46 -0.17
N ILE A 70 -10.92 -3.75 -0.34
CA ILE A 70 -10.45 -3.32 -1.67
C ILE A 70 -10.12 -4.54 -2.54
N HIS A 71 -9.40 -5.52 -2.01
CA HIS A 71 -9.06 -6.74 -2.73
C HIS A 71 -10.30 -7.51 -3.20
N ASP A 72 -11.31 -7.64 -2.34
CA ASP A 72 -12.56 -8.30 -2.68
C ASP A 72 -13.31 -7.58 -3.83
N ILE A 73 -13.29 -6.23 -3.82
CA ILE A 73 -13.85 -5.41 -4.91
C ILE A 73 -13.06 -5.62 -6.22
N GLU A 74 -11.73 -5.63 -6.17
CA GLU A 74 -10.88 -5.85 -7.35
C GLU A 74 -11.13 -7.22 -7.98
N LEU A 75 -11.26 -8.27 -7.16
CA LEU A 75 -11.59 -9.61 -7.61
C LEU A 75 -12.97 -9.66 -8.26
N TRP A 76 -13.97 -9.01 -7.67
CA TRP A 76 -15.31 -8.93 -8.22
C TRP A 76 -15.31 -8.22 -9.58
N LEU A 77 -14.63 -7.08 -9.70
CA LEU A 77 -14.49 -6.35 -10.96
C LEU A 77 -13.76 -7.16 -12.04
N ALA A 78 -12.73 -7.93 -11.67
CA ALA A 78 -12.01 -8.80 -12.58
C ALA A 78 -12.92 -9.94 -13.11
N ALA A 79 -13.72 -10.55 -12.24
CA ALA A 79 -14.68 -11.60 -12.61
C ALA A 79 -15.77 -11.08 -13.57
N SER A 80 -16.38 -9.93 -13.26
CA SER A 80 -17.39 -9.32 -14.14
C SER A 80 -16.84 -8.91 -15.51
N ARG A 81 -15.55 -8.57 -15.60
CA ARG A 81 -14.88 -8.25 -16.87
C ARG A 81 -14.65 -9.49 -17.75
N ILE A 82 -14.54 -10.67 -17.15
CA ILE A 82 -14.45 -11.95 -17.87
C ILE A 82 -15.83 -12.36 -18.41
N GLU A 83 -16.87 -12.24 -17.59
CA GLU A 83 -18.25 -12.56 -17.99
C GLU A 83 -18.75 -11.65 -19.13
N GLY A 84 -18.44 -10.36 -19.09
CA GLY A 84 -18.80 -9.41 -20.15
C GLY A 84 -18.05 -9.61 -21.48
N ARG A 85 -17.02 -10.47 -21.55
CA ARG A 85 -16.30 -10.84 -22.78
C ARG A 85 -16.77 -12.17 -23.40
N MET A 86 -17.64 -12.90 -22.73
CA MET A 86 -18.15 -14.21 -23.17
C MET A 86 -19.46 -14.11 -23.98
N PHE A 87 -19.96 -12.88 -24.20
CA PHE A 87 -21.11 -12.56 -25.06
C PHE A 87 -20.69 -11.65 -26.21
#